data_AF-A0A1D8UY53-F1
#
_entry.id   AF-A0A1D8UY53-F1
#
_cell.length_a   1.000
_cell.length_b   1.000
_cell.length_c   1.000
_cell.angle_alpha   90.00
_cell.angle_beta   90.00
_cell.angle_gamma   90.00
#
_symmetry.space_group_name_H-M   'P 1'
#
loop_
_entity.id
_entity.type
_entity.pdbx_description
1 polymer ?
#
loop_
_entity_poly.entity_id
_entity_poly.type
_entity_poly.pdbx_seq_one_letter_code
_entity_poly.pdbx_strand_id
1 'polypeptide(L)'
;MGQISMKISALPGSVLSENQQLTNKGIETMSHRIVYDLIAVRFPAEILRTHIDHHQFYADCFMAFELGGDNNLYIHRGTGEQRARSWDVLALGRDWEVMRQVVIYAASCEGGGMRLSGARHTQAETYIRRYRQAVADATTSGAIEAAGIGCAVTLKIATTDSPDWRAKDLAALRTFGRATEADGIVSVELSPLRDMAHAAALFAWHHLDERPVYNKMRVHGDGYERTPISKRLPAAAQRALAV
;
A
#
# COMPACT_ATOMS: atom_id res chain seq x y z
N MET A 1 -52.51 38.00 -4.69
CA MET A 1 -51.26 38.78 -4.48
C MET A 1 -50.15 37.98 -5.14
N GLY A 2 -49.41 38.42 -6.14
CA GLY A 2 -49.20 39.70 -6.80
C GLY A 2 -47.84 39.57 -7.48
N GLN A 3 -47.84 39.61 -8.83
CA GLN A 3 -46.74 39.68 -9.81
C GLN A 3 -45.28 39.71 -9.33
N ILE A 4 -44.41 38.96 -10.03
CA ILE A 4 -43.15 39.54 -10.54
C ILE A 4 -42.94 39.10 -12.00
N SER A 5 -42.67 40.11 -12.82
CA SER A 5 -42.62 40.14 -14.28
C SER A 5 -41.22 39.82 -14.82
N MET A 6 -41.16 39.08 -15.93
CA MET A 6 -39.98 39.02 -16.80
C MET A 6 -39.83 40.33 -17.58
N LYS A 7 -38.64 40.93 -17.56
CA LYS A 7 -38.17 41.83 -18.61
C LYS A 7 -36.76 41.43 -19.02
N ILE A 8 -36.64 40.94 -20.24
CA ILE A 8 -35.40 40.86 -21.01
C ILE A 8 -35.33 42.16 -21.82
N SER A 9 -34.24 42.92 -21.68
CA SER A 9 -33.85 43.93 -22.65
C SER A 9 -32.35 43.84 -22.91
N ALA A 10 -31.99 43.60 -24.15
CA ALA A 10 -30.62 43.59 -24.65
C ALA A 10 -30.14 45.01 -25.03
N LEU A 11 -28.92 45.36 -24.58
CA LEU A 11 -27.77 46.08 -25.20
C LEU A 11 -28.04 47.37 -26.03
N PRO A 12 -27.13 48.40 -26.05
CA PRO A 12 -25.70 48.24 -26.38
C PRO A 12 -24.69 49.24 -25.75
N GLY A 13 -23.38 48.99 -25.88
CA GLY A 13 -22.36 50.03 -25.71
C GLY A 13 -21.03 49.55 -25.12
N SER A 14 -20.02 49.40 -25.97
CA SER A 14 -18.62 49.10 -25.70
C SER A 14 -17.88 50.14 -24.86
N VAL A 15 -17.06 49.72 -23.89
CA VAL A 15 -15.72 50.31 -23.65
C VAL A 15 -14.79 49.20 -23.14
N LEU A 16 -13.63 49.09 -23.78
CA LEU A 16 -12.53 48.18 -23.48
C LEU A 16 -11.77 48.57 -22.21
N SER A 17 -11.06 47.57 -21.70
CA SER A 17 -9.88 47.63 -20.81
C SER A 17 -10.07 48.15 -19.40
N GLU A 18 -10.17 47.22 -18.45
CA GLU A 18 -9.43 47.34 -17.21
C GLU A 18 -8.81 45.99 -16.84
N ASN A 19 -7.50 46.06 -16.66
CA ASN A 19 -6.58 44.94 -16.55
C ASN A 19 -6.91 44.05 -15.35
N GLN A 20 -7.45 42.86 -15.61
CA GLN A 20 -7.18 41.71 -14.77
C GLN A 20 -5.67 41.43 -14.86
N GLN A 21 -4.90 42.03 -13.97
CA GLN A 21 -3.62 41.47 -13.55
C GLN A 21 -3.93 40.15 -12.82
N LEU A 22 -4.24 39.12 -13.60
CA LEU A 22 -4.00 37.73 -13.22
C LEU A 22 -2.49 37.61 -13.07
N THR A 23 -2.01 37.84 -11.85
CA THR A 23 -0.64 37.53 -11.49
C THR A 23 -0.41 36.06 -11.84
N ASN A 24 0.43 35.84 -12.84
CA ASN A 24 1.11 34.58 -13.12
C ASN A 24 1.79 34.11 -11.83
N LYS A 25 1.05 33.38 -11.00
CA LYS A 25 1.55 32.54 -9.92
C LYS A 25 0.74 31.24 -9.88
N GLY A 26 0.38 30.73 -11.06
CA GLY A 26 0.11 29.31 -11.26
C GLY A 26 1.42 28.54 -11.22
N ILE A 27 2.06 28.46 -10.06
CA ILE A 27 2.84 27.26 -9.79
C ILE A 27 1.75 26.23 -9.50
N GLU A 28 1.38 25.43 -10.48
CA GLU A 28 0.66 24.19 -10.24
C GLU A 28 1.46 23.46 -9.16
N THR A 29 0.98 23.48 -7.92
CA THR A 29 1.58 22.68 -6.85
C THR A 29 1.36 21.23 -7.25
N MET A 30 2.36 20.65 -7.90
CA MET A 30 2.35 19.25 -8.32
C MET A 30 1.96 18.37 -7.13
N SER A 31 0.91 17.57 -7.34
CA SER A 31 0.55 16.53 -6.40
C SER A 31 1.73 15.57 -6.27
N HIS A 32 2.16 15.30 -5.04
CA HIS A 32 3.20 14.33 -4.77
C HIS A 32 2.88 13.54 -3.51
N ARG A 33 3.27 12.26 -3.52
CA ARG A 33 3.18 11.38 -2.36
C ARG A 33 4.32 11.67 -1.39
N ILE A 34 4.00 11.79 -0.11
CA ILE A 34 4.97 11.89 0.98
C ILE A 34 5.00 10.55 1.72
N VAL A 35 6.18 9.95 1.78
CA VAL A 35 6.43 8.71 2.53
C VAL A 35 6.97 9.06 3.91
N TYR A 36 6.17 8.81 4.93
CA TYR A 36 6.44 9.17 6.32
C TYR A 36 7.23 8.12 7.07
N ASP A 37 6.90 6.86 6.81
CA ASP A 37 7.53 5.72 7.47
C ASP A 37 7.49 4.50 6.55
N LEU A 38 8.37 3.54 6.80
CA LEU A 38 8.42 2.27 6.09
C LEU A 38 8.95 1.19 7.01
N ILE A 39 8.40 0.00 6.88
CA ILE A 39 8.80 -1.18 7.66
C ILE A 39 8.71 -2.41 6.76
N ALA A 40 9.57 -3.40 6.98
CA ALA A 40 9.40 -4.72 6.39
C ALA A 40 9.14 -5.76 7.47
N VAL A 41 8.32 -6.74 7.14
CA VAL A 41 7.99 -7.88 8.00
C VAL A 41 8.49 -9.15 7.34
N ARG A 42 9.24 -9.95 8.09
CA ARG A 42 9.79 -11.23 7.67
C ARG A 42 8.87 -12.39 8.08
N PHE A 43 8.68 -13.31 7.15
CA PHE A 43 7.93 -14.56 7.29
C PHE A 43 8.87 -15.72 7.02
N PRO A 44 9.37 -16.40 8.08
CA PRO A 44 10.38 -17.44 7.92
C PRO A 44 9.86 -18.64 7.12
N ALA A 45 10.61 -19.08 6.11
CA ALA A 45 10.23 -20.20 5.24
C ALA A 45 10.02 -21.51 6.01
N GLU A 46 10.83 -21.73 7.05
CA GLU A 46 10.68 -22.87 7.97
C GLU A 46 9.31 -22.91 8.67
N ILE A 47 8.74 -21.75 9.00
CA ILE A 47 7.44 -21.65 9.66
C ILE A 47 6.32 -21.75 8.62
N LEU A 48 6.46 -21.09 7.46
CA LEU A 48 5.44 -21.19 6.40
C LEU A 48 5.24 -22.63 5.92
N ARG A 49 6.31 -23.44 5.86
CA ARG A 49 6.26 -24.85 5.46
C ARG A 49 5.50 -25.76 6.44
N THR A 50 5.29 -25.36 7.69
CA THR A 50 4.48 -26.18 8.61
C THR A 50 2.98 -26.11 8.30
N HIS A 51 2.54 -25.11 7.51
CA HIS A 51 1.15 -24.88 7.18
C HIS A 51 0.77 -25.35 5.78
N ILE A 52 1.73 -25.33 4.85
CA ILE A 52 1.51 -25.69 3.45
C ILE A 52 2.72 -26.49 2.97
N ASP A 53 2.49 -27.75 2.60
CA ASP A 53 3.48 -28.67 2.05
C ASP A 53 3.74 -28.39 0.56
N HIS A 54 4.17 -27.15 0.26
CA HIS A 54 4.57 -26.75 -1.08
C HIS A 54 6.07 -26.44 -1.10
N HIS A 55 6.77 -26.94 -2.13
CA HIS A 55 8.17 -26.59 -2.44
C HIS A 55 8.41 -25.09 -2.74
N GLN A 56 7.38 -24.25 -2.63
CA GLN A 56 7.40 -22.84 -2.97
C GLN A 56 8.16 -21.99 -1.94
N PHE A 57 8.30 -22.48 -0.70
CA PHE A 57 8.96 -21.79 0.41
C PHE A 57 10.41 -22.25 0.59
N TYR A 58 11.27 -21.96 -0.39
CA TYR A 58 12.71 -22.24 -0.29
C TYR A 58 13.52 -21.09 0.31
N ALA A 59 12.90 -19.92 0.48
CA ALA A 59 13.51 -18.72 1.06
C ALA A 59 12.44 -17.94 1.83
N ASP A 60 12.87 -17.10 2.76
CA ASP A 60 11.97 -16.28 3.57
C ASP A 60 11.16 -15.33 2.69
N CYS A 61 9.92 -15.08 3.10
CA CYS A 61 9.05 -14.12 2.47
C CYS A 61 8.97 -12.85 3.30
N PHE A 62 8.63 -11.75 2.65
CA PHE A 62 8.61 -10.42 3.20
C PHE A 62 7.36 -9.68 2.76
N MET A 63 6.86 -8.80 3.62
CA MET A 63 5.90 -7.76 3.26
C MET A 63 6.50 -6.40 3.60
N ALA A 64 6.53 -5.50 2.63
CA ALA A 64 7.01 -4.14 2.79
C ALA A 64 5.82 -3.18 2.93
N PHE A 65 5.72 -2.54 4.08
CA PHE A 65 4.69 -1.56 4.40
C PHE A 65 5.24 -0.15 4.25
N GLU A 66 4.38 0.75 3.81
CA GLU A 66 4.66 2.18 3.67
C GLU A 66 3.55 2.98 4.34
N LEU A 67 3.93 3.96 5.17
CA LEU A 67 3.02 5.00 5.61
C LEU A 67 3.16 6.18 4.65
N GLY A 68 2.15 6.40 3.83
CA GLY A 68 2.18 7.45 2.82
C GLY A 68 0.92 8.32 2.84
N GLY A 69 1.00 9.43 2.13
CA GLY A 69 -0.12 10.34 1.95
C GLY A 69 0.20 11.41 0.92
N ASP A 70 -0.81 11.83 0.17
CA ASP A 70 -0.65 12.88 -0.83
C ASP A 70 -0.55 14.24 -0.16
N ASN A 71 0.31 15.11 -0.69
CA ASN A 71 0.62 16.41 -0.11
C ASN A 71 -0.59 17.36 -0.02
N ASN A 72 -1.60 17.14 -0.86
CA ASN A 72 -2.80 17.95 -1.02
C ASN A 72 -4.05 17.37 -0.34
N LEU A 73 -3.97 16.16 0.24
CA LEU A 73 -5.08 15.55 0.95
C LEU A 73 -4.97 15.80 2.46
N TYR A 74 -6.04 16.32 3.03
CA TYR A 74 -6.13 16.67 4.45
C TYR A 74 -7.37 16.04 5.09
N ILE A 75 -7.25 15.70 6.35
CA ILE A 75 -8.35 15.26 7.21
C ILE A 75 -8.45 16.19 8.41
N HIS A 76 -9.66 16.35 8.92
CA HIS A 76 -9.88 16.97 10.23
C HIS A 76 -9.67 15.93 11.32
N ARG A 77 -8.74 16.19 12.24
CA ARG A 77 -8.49 15.34 13.41
C ARG A 77 -8.40 16.23 14.65
N GLY A 78 -9.38 16.12 15.54
CA GLY A 78 -9.51 17.04 16.67
C GLY A 78 -9.87 18.45 16.22
N THR A 79 -9.12 19.46 16.68
CA THR A 79 -9.36 20.88 16.36
C THR A 79 -8.57 21.41 15.16
N GLY A 80 -7.81 20.57 14.46
CA GLY A 80 -6.94 20.99 13.37
C GLY A 80 -6.99 20.09 12.14
N GLU A 81 -6.38 20.57 11.06
CA GLU A 81 -6.16 19.81 9.83
C GLU A 81 -4.79 19.12 9.86
N GLN A 82 -4.77 17.85 9.45
CA GLN A 82 -3.56 17.07 9.27
C GLN A 82 -3.60 16.41 7.89
N ARG A 83 -2.43 16.20 7.28
CA ARG A 83 -2.37 15.48 5.99
C ARG A 83 -2.92 14.07 6.16
N ALA A 84 -3.76 13.65 5.23
CA ALA A 84 -4.28 12.29 5.17
C ALA A 84 -3.10 11.32 5.01
N ARG A 85 -3.06 10.28 5.83
CA ARG A 85 -2.05 9.22 5.77
C ARG A 85 -2.69 7.87 5.98
N SER A 86 -2.20 6.88 5.26
CA SER A 86 -2.57 5.48 5.41
C SER A 86 -1.33 4.60 5.34
N TRP A 87 -1.39 3.49 6.08
CA TRP A 87 -0.47 2.38 5.85
C TRP A 87 -0.95 1.59 4.65
N ASP A 88 -0.02 1.23 3.77
CA ASP A 88 -0.24 0.41 2.60
C ASP A 88 0.82 -0.69 2.52
N VAL A 89 0.50 -1.82 1.90
CA VAL A 89 1.53 -2.82 1.51
C VAL A 89 2.00 -2.47 0.11
N LEU A 90 3.27 -2.07 0.00
CA LEU A 90 3.90 -1.72 -1.26
C LEU A 90 4.22 -2.97 -2.08
N ALA A 91 4.78 -3.97 -1.41
CA ALA A 91 5.28 -5.18 -2.05
C ALA A 91 5.24 -6.37 -1.09
N LEU A 92 5.15 -7.56 -1.66
CA LEU A 92 5.24 -8.83 -0.94
C LEU A 92 5.96 -9.86 -1.80
N GLY A 93 6.54 -10.86 -1.15
CA GLY A 93 7.23 -11.98 -1.80
C GLY A 93 8.60 -12.19 -1.19
N ARG A 94 9.53 -12.78 -1.94
CA ARG A 94 10.93 -12.87 -1.56
C ARG A 94 11.59 -11.49 -1.57
N ASP A 95 12.76 -11.39 -0.96
CA ASP A 95 13.54 -10.15 -0.91
C ASP A 95 13.73 -9.50 -2.29
N TRP A 96 14.09 -10.28 -3.31
CA TRP A 96 14.27 -9.80 -4.68
C TRP A 96 12.95 -9.41 -5.36
N GLU A 97 11.83 -10.04 -5.02
CA GLU A 97 10.50 -9.67 -5.52
C GLU A 97 10.05 -8.34 -4.92
N VAL A 98 10.28 -8.16 -3.61
CA VAL A 98 10.05 -6.91 -2.90
C VAL A 98 10.92 -5.80 -3.50
N MET A 99 12.23 -6.04 -3.64
CA MET A 99 13.14 -5.04 -4.18
C MET A 99 12.86 -4.71 -5.65
N ARG A 100 12.40 -5.67 -6.46
CA ARG A 100 11.96 -5.41 -7.84
C ARG A 100 10.81 -4.41 -7.87
N GLN A 101 9.81 -4.57 -7.01
CA GLN A 101 8.70 -3.62 -6.91
C GLN A 101 9.17 -2.25 -6.41
N VAL A 102 10.02 -2.21 -5.38
CA VAL A 102 10.61 -0.96 -4.87
C VAL A 102 11.31 -0.17 -5.98
N VAL A 103 12.09 -0.84 -6.83
CA VAL A 103 12.77 -0.19 -7.96
C VAL A 103 11.78 0.41 -8.95
N ILE A 104 10.67 -0.28 -9.25
CA ILE A 104 9.60 0.24 -10.10
C ILE A 104 9.00 1.51 -9.50
N TYR A 105 8.67 1.50 -8.20
CA TYR A 105 8.11 2.67 -7.52
C TYR A 105 9.11 3.83 -7.38
N ALA A 106 10.39 3.52 -7.23
CA ALA A 106 11.45 4.52 -7.09
C ALA A 106 11.54 5.47 -8.30
N ALA A 107 11.07 5.07 -9.49
CA ALA A 107 10.97 5.95 -10.66
C ALA A 107 10.13 7.21 -10.38
N SER A 108 9.15 7.14 -9.46
CA SER A 108 8.32 8.28 -9.06
C SER A 108 9.11 9.38 -8.33
N CYS A 109 10.29 9.05 -7.79
CA CYS A 109 11.17 10.01 -7.12
C CYS A 109 11.82 10.97 -8.12
N GLU A 110 12.23 10.49 -9.29
CA GLU A 110 12.93 11.28 -10.32
C GLU A 110 12.06 12.40 -10.90
N GLY A 111 10.76 12.13 -11.07
CA GLY A 111 9.78 13.14 -11.51
C GLY A 111 9.25 14.06 -10.39
N GLY A 112 9.74 13.91 -9.15
CA GLY A 112 9.23 14.63 -7.99
C GLY A 112 7.82 14.22 -7.53
N GLY A 113 7.26 13.15 -8.10
CA GLY A 113 5.94 12.61 -7.74
C GLY A 113 5.92 11.88 -6.39
N MET A 114 7.09 11.56 -5.84
CA MET A 114 7.25 10.96 -4.52
C MET A 114 8.44 11.56 -3.79
N ARG A 115 8.32 11.75 -2.47
CA ARG A 115 9.46 12.07 -1.60
C ARG A 115 9.31 11.49 -0.20
N LEU A 116 10.45 11.29 0.46
CA LEU A 116 10.48 10.97 1.88
C LEU A 116 10.13 12.21 2.73
N SER A 117 9.46 11.98 3.85
CA SER A 117 9.14 13.02 4.83
C SER A 117 10.42 13.68 5.36
N GLY A 118 10.37 15.00 5.54
CA GLY A 118 11.52 15.82 5.92
C GLY A 118 12.51 16.13 4.79
N ALA A 119 12.40 15.48 3.63
CA ALA A 119 13.23 15.78 2.46
C ALA A 119 12.53 16.76 1.52
N ARG A 120 13.29 17.70 0.93
CA ARG A 120 12.79 18.57 -0.15
C ARG A 120 12.66 17.83 -1.48
N HIS A 121 13.62 16.95 -1.75
CA HIS A 121 13.67 16.06 -2.90
C HIS A 121 14.21 14.71 -2.44
N THR A 122 13.85 13.63 -3.12
CA THR A 122 14.34 12.28 -2.85
C THR A 122 14.81 11.70 -4.18
N GLN A 123 16.06 11.23 -4.22
CA GLN A 123 16.56 10.47 -5.36
C GLN A 123 16.06 9.03 -5.29
N ALA A 124 15.85 8.39 -6.45
CA ALA A 124 15.43 6.99 -6.51
C ALA A 124 16.38 6.06 -5.70
N GLU A 125 17.69 6.29 -5.79
CA GLU A 125 18.69 5.52 -5.04
C GLU A 125 18.50 5.62 -3.52
N THR A 126 18.16 6.80 -3.01
CA THR A 126 17.89 6.98 -1.58
C THR A 126 16.66 6.21 -1.14
N TYR A 127 15.60 6.20 -1.94
CA TYR A 127 14.39 5.42 -1.67
C TYR A 127 14.69 3.91 -1.66
N ILE A 128 15.37 3.41 -2.70
CA ILE A 128 15.78 2.00 -2.82
C ILE A 128 16.65 1.59 -1.62
N ARG A 129 17.61 2.43 -1.23
CA ARG A 129 18.50 2.15 -0.10
C ARG A 129 17.74 2.01 1.21
N ARG A 130 16.71 2.84 1.45
CA ARG A 130 15.89 2.72 2.66
C ARG A 130 15.09 1.43 2.72
N TYR A 131 14.48 1.02 1.60
CA TYR A 131 13.76 -0.26 1.55
C TYR A 131 14.69 -1.46 1.68
N ARG A 132 15.88 -1.41 1.07
CA ARG A 132 16.90 -2.45 1.26
C ARG A 132 17.27 -2.61 2.73
N GLN A 133 17.49 -1.49 3.44
CA GLN A 133 17.76 -1.53 4.87
C GLN A 133 16.57 -2.09 5.65
N ALA A 134 15.34 -1.68 5.32
CA ALA A 134 14.15 -2.17 5.99
C ALA A 134 13.92 -3.67 5.81
N VAL A 135 14.22 -4.23 4.62
CA VAL A 135 14.18 -5.66 4.36
C VAL A 135 15.29 -6.40 5.12
N ALA A 136 16.50 -5.84 5.18
CA ALA A 136 17.60 -6.41 5.95
C ALA A 136 17.31 -6.44 7.45
N ASP A 137 16.67 -5.39 7.97
CA ASP A 137 16.28 -5.22 9.38
C ASP A 137 14.82 -5.63 9.62
N ALA A 138 14.24 -6.44 8.73
CA ALA A 138 12.83 -6.77 8.77
C ALA A 138 12.42 -7.30 10.14
N THR A 139 11.28 -6.84 10.64
CA THR A 139 10.74 -7.24 11.93
C THR A 139 9.83 -8.46 11.82
N THR A 140 9.21 -8.91 12.91
CA THR A 140 8.28 -10.05 12.90
C THR A 140 6.83 -9.59 12.79
N SER A 141 5.94 -10.47 12.34
CA SER A 141 4.50 -10.17 12.26
C SER A 141 3.89 -9.84 13.64
N GLY A 142 4.36 -10.48 14.71
CA GLY A 142 3.93 -10.17 16.08
C GLY A 142 4.40 -8.80 16.56
N ALA A 143 5.57 -8.34 16.12
CA ALA A 143 6.10 -7.03 16.51
C ALA A 143 5.31 -5.87 15.89
N ILE A 144 4.95 -5.97 14.60
CA ILE A 144 4.10 -4.93 13.98
C ILE A 144 2.70 -4.87 14.61
N GLU A 145 2.18 -6.02 15.03
CA GLU A 145 0.87 -6.10 15.66
C GLU A 145 0.88 -5.50 17.07
N ALA A 146 1.93 -5.79 17.85
CA ALA A 146 2.16 -5.13 19.14
C ALA A 146 2.30 -3.60 19.00
N ALA A 147 2.75 -3.11 17.84
CA ALA A 147 2.78 -1.70 17.49
C ALA A 147 1.45 -1.17 16.90
N GLY A 148 0.39 -1.97 16.90
CA GLY A 148 -0.96 -1.58 16.46
C GLY A 148 -1.20 -1.66 14.95
N ILE A 149 -0.26 -2.21 14.17
CA ILE A 149 -0.44 -2.42 12.74
C ILE A 149 -1.05 -3.81 12.52
N GLY A 150 -2.21 -3.87 11.88
CA GLY A 150 -2.78 -5.12 11.41
C GLY A 150 -3.03 -5.10 9.90
N CYS A 151 -3.04 -6.29 9.33
CA CYS A 151 -3.12 -6.48 7.89
C CYS A 151 -4.03 -7.66 7.56
N ALA A 152 -4.87 -7.46 6.55
CA ALA A 152 -5.75 -8.47 5.98
C ALA A 152 -5.73 -8.34 4.46
N VAL A 153 -6.10 -9.42 3.78
CA VAL A 153 -6.19 -9.45 2.32
C VAL A 153 -7.50 -10.07 1.89
N THR A 154 -8.04 -9.58 0.78
CA THR A 154 -9.12 -10.25 0.07
C THR A 154 -8.65 -10.54 -1.35
N LEU A 155 -8.36 -11.82 -1.61
CA LEU A 155 -8.02 -12.30 -2.94
C LEU A 155 -9.32 -12.48 -3.73
N LYS A 156 -9.36 -11.94 -4.95
CA LYS A 156 -10.48 -12.06 -5.89
C LYS A 156 -10.00 -12.84 -7.10
N ILE A 157 -10.54 -14.03 -7.29
CA ILE A 157 -10.14 -14.98 -8.33
C ILE A 157 -11.33 -15.20 -9.27
N ALA A 158 -11.17 -14.87 -10.54
CA ALA A 158 -12.16 -15.23 -11.57
C ALA A 158 -12.20 -16.76 -11.75
N THR A 159 -13.39 -17.33 -11.83
CA THR A 159 -13.59 -18.78 -12.00
C THR A 159 -13.88 -19.22 -13.44
N THR A 160 -14.09 -18.27 -14.35
CA THR A 160 -14.32 -18.55 -15.77
C THR A 160 -13.10 -19.21 -16.41
N ASP A 161 -13.31 -20.30 -17.15
CA ASP A 161 -12.30 -21.00 -17.96
C ASP A 161 -10.98 -21.32 -17.21
N SER A 162 -11.08 -21.68 -15.93
CA SER A 162 -9.91 -21.98 -15.11
C SER A 162 -9.33 -23.36 -15.43
N PRO A 163 -8.03 -23.46 -15.76
CA PRO A 163 -7.36 -24.75 -15.94
C PRO A 163 -7.31 -25.55 -14.63
N ASP A 164 -7.20 -26.88 -14.72
CA ASP A 164 -7.29 -27.80 -13.58
C ASP A 164 -6.35 -27.45 -12.42
N TRP A 165 -5.11 -27.06 -12.72
CA TRP A 165 -4.13 -26.67 -11.69
C TRP A 165 -4.61 -25.45 -10.88
N ARG A 166 -5.25 -24.49 -11.55
CA ARG A 166 -5.77 -23.27 -10.96
C ARG A 166 -7.00 -23.55 -10.10
N ALA A 167 -7.86 -24.46 -10.56
CA ALA A 167 -9.01 -24.93 -9.78
C ALA A 167 -8.56 -25.66 -8.51
N LYS A 168 -7.51 -26.49 -8.59
CA LYS A 168 -6.93 -27.18 -7.42
C LYS A 168 -6.34 -26.20 -6.41
N ASP A 169 -5.58 -25.22 -6.87
CA ASP A 169 -5.00 -24.19 -5.99
C ASP A 169 -6.08 -23.32 -5.35
N LEU A 170 -7.14 -22.97 -6.08
CA LEU A 170 -8.29 -22.25 -5.53
C LEU A 170 -9.03 -23.08 -4.46
N ALA A 171 -9.21 -24.38 -4.71
CA ALA A 171 -9.82 -25.29 -3.74
C ALA A 171 -8.99 -25.39 -2.46
N ALA A 172 -7.66 -25.42 -2.57
CA ALA A 172 -6.75 -25.39 -1.42
C ALA A 172 -6.84 -24.06 -0.67
N LEU A 173 -6.79 -22.92 -1.38
CA LEU A 173 -6.89 -21.59 -0.77
C LEU A 173 -8.19 -21.39 0.03
N ARG A 174 -9.32 -21.95 -0.43
CA ARG A 174 -10.62 -21.89 0.26
C ARG A 174 -10.61 -22.48 1.67
N THR A 175 -9.68 -23.37 2.00
CA THR A 175 -9.61 -23.99 3.33
C THR A 175 -8.98 -23.07 4.39
N PHE A 176 -8.27 -22.02 3.97
CA PHE A 176 -7.55 -21.11 4.87
C PHE A 176 -8.35 -19.87 5.26
N GLY A 177 -9.30 -19.44 4.43
CA GLY A 177 -9.95 -18.15 4.59
C GLY A 177 -11.46 -18.21 4.45
N ARG A 178 -12.12 -17.10 4.74
CA ARG A 178 -13.56 -16.98 4.49
C ARG A 178 -13.77 -16.80 2.99
N ALA A 179 -14.32 -17.82 2.34
CA ALA A 179 -14.64 -17.79 0.93
C ALA A 179 -16.09 -17.34 0.67
N THR A 180 -16.28 -16.47 -0.30
CA THR A 180 -17.59 -16.14 -0.89
C THR A 180 -17.50 -16.23 -2.40
N GLU A 181 -18.61 -16.50 -3.07
CA GLU A 181 -18.67 -16.60 -4.52
C GLU A 181 -19.87 -15.81 -5.02
N ALA A 182 -19.62 -14.91 -5.96
CA ALA A 182 -20.63 -14.09 -6.62
C ALA A 182 -20.13 -13.71 -8.02
N ASP A 183 -21.02 -13.70 -9.01
CA ASP A 183 -20.76 -13.20 -10.36
C ASP A 183 -19.50 -13.79 -11.04
N GLY A 184 -19.25 -15.10 -10.85
CA GLY A 184 -18.07 -15.77 -11.42
C GLY A 184 -16.75 -15.37 -10.77
N ILE A 185 -16.79 -14.77 -9.57
CA ILE A 185 -15.62 -14.39 -8.79
C ILE A 185 -15.68 -15.04 -7.41
N VAL A 186 -14.61 -15.72 -7.06
CA VAL A 186 -14.38 -16.23 -5.71
C VAL A 186 -13.55 -15.23 -4.94
N SER A 187 -14.10 -14.73 -3.85
CA SER A 187 -13.39 -13.88 -2.90
C SER A 187 -12.96 -14.71 -1.70
N VAL A 188 -11.66 -14.73 -1.38
CA VAL A 188 -11.14 -15.39 -0.18
C VAL A 188 -10.48 -14.33 0.71
N GLU A 189 -11.04 -14.15 1.90
CA GLU A 189 -10.48 -13.27 2.92
C GLU A 189 -9.51 -14.05 3.82
N LEU A 190 -8.26 -13.60 3.88
CA LEU A 190 -7.24 -14.09 4.81
C LEU A 190 -6.99 -12.99 5.85
N SER A 191 -7.38 -13.25 7.09
CA SER A 191 -7.33 -12.27 8.17
C SER A 191 -7.30 -12.95 9.54
N PRO A 192 -6.39 -12.57 10.46
CA PRO A 192 -5.32 -11.58 10.27
C PRO A 192 -4.06 -12.22 9.63
N LEU A 193 -3.25 -11.44 8.91
CA LEU A 193 -2.01 -11.92 8.28
C LEU A 193 -0.83 -12.08 9.26
N ARG A 194 -1.04 -11.84 10.56
CA ARG A 194 -0.10 -12.29 11.60
C ARG A 194 -0.12 -13.81 11.79
N ASP A 195 -1.24 -14.44 11.45
CA ASP A 195 -1.39 -15.89 11.47
C ASP A 195 -0.56 -16.48 10.32
N MET A 196 0.36 -17.37 10.66
CA MET A 196 1.28 -17.98 9.70
C MET A 196 0.56 -18.88 8.70
N ALA A 197 -0.61 -19.45 9.03
CA ALA A 197 -1.43 -20.19 8.08
C ALA A 197 -2.00 -19.26 6.99
N HIS A 198 -2.55 -18.12 7.39
CA HIS A 198 -3.04 -17.10 6.46
C HIS A 198 -1.92 -16.49 5.63
N ALA A 199 -0.76 -16.19 6.25
CA ALA A 199 0.40 -15.68 5.54
C ALA A 199 0.95 -16.69 4.53
N ALA A 200 1.04 -17.98 4.90
CA ALA A 200 1.45 -19.04 3.98
C ALA A 200 0.49 -19.13 2.79
N ALA A 201 -0.83 -19.12 3.04
CA ALA A 201 -1.82 -19.16 1.97
C ALA A 201 -1.72 -17.95 1.03
N LEU A 202 -1.48 -16.76 1.59
CA LEU A 202 -1.22 -15.56 0.79
C LEU A 202 0.01 -15.76 -0.10
N PHE A 203 1.18 -16.11 0.46
CA PHE A 203 2.41 -16.22 -0.33
C PHE A 203 2.35 -17.36 -1.36
N ALA A 204 1.63 -18.45 -1.08
CA ALA A 204 1.44 -19.53 -2.04
C ALA A 204 0.55 -19.11 -3.22
N TRP A 205 -0.54 -18.39 -2.96
CA TRP A 205 -1.64 -18.25 -3.95
C TRP A 205 -2.02 -16.80 -4.31
N HIS A 206 -1.31 -15.77 -3.84
CA HIS A 206 -1.63 -14.37 -4.19
C HIS A 206 -1.58 -14.07 -5.70
N HIS A 207 -0.84 -14.89 -6.45
CA HIS A 207 -0.69 -14.80 -7.90
C HIS A 207 -1.97 -15.20 -8.65
N LEU A 208 -2.91 -15.89 -8.00
CA LEU A 208 -4.22 -16.21 -8.58
C LEU A 208 -5.07 -14.94 -8.77
N ASP A 209 -4.85 -13.92 -7.95
CA ASP A 209 -5.45 -12.60 -8.12
C ASP A 209 -4.50 -11.72 -8.94
N GLU A 210 -4.96 -11.18 -10.07
CA GLU A 210 -4.10 -10.41 -10.98
C GLU A 210 -3.94 -8.94 -10.56
N ARG A 211 -4.71 -8.48 -9.57
CA ARG A 211 -4.65 -7.09 -9.13
C ARG A 211 -3.26 -6.76 -8.56
N PRO A 212 -2.88 -5.48 -8.51
CA PRO A 212 -1.72 -5.05 -7.74
C PRO A 212 -1.90 -5.30 -6.22
N VAL A 213 -0.79 -5.48 -5.49
CA VAL A 213 -0.80 -5.76 -4.05
C VAL A 213 -1.60 -4.72 -3.25
N TYR A 214 -1.37 -3.44 -3.51
CA TYR A 214 -2.06 -2.35 -2.83
C TYR A 214 -3.60 -2.38 -3.02
N ASN A 215 -4.11 -3.01 -4.08
CA ASN A 215 -5.54 -3.16 -4.34
C ASN A 215 -6.17 -4.40 -3.68
N LYS A 216 -5.36 -5.29 -3.09
CA LYS A 216 -5.83 -6.50 -2.40
C LYS A 216 -5.80 -6.38 -0.89
N MET A 217 -4.89 -5.55 -0.38
CA MET A 217 -4.54 -5.47 1.03
C MET A 217 -5.33 -4.38 1.75
N ARG A 218 -5.71 -4.66 2.99
CA ARG A 218 -6.21 -3.68 3.95
C ARG A 218 -5.25 -3.63 5.11
N VAL A 219 -4.69 -2.46 5.37
CA VAL A 219 -3.80 -2.22 6.51
C VAL A 219 -4.46 -1.20 7.42
N HIS A 220 -4.42 -1.46 8.72
CA HIS A 220 -4.80 -0.49 9.73
C HIS A 220 -3.63 -0.26 10.68
N GLY A 221 -3.54 0.93 11.25
CA GLY A 221 -2.49 1.33 12.19
C GLY A 221 -2.47 2.84 12.38
N ASP A 222 -1.85 3.31 13.47
CA ASP A 222 -1.70 4.75 13.67
C ASP A 222 -0.65 5.33 12.69
N GLY A 223 -1.07 6.35 11.93
CA GLY A 223 -0.24 7.08 10.97
C GLY A 223 0.23 8.45 11.48
N TYR A 224 -0.11 8.81 12.71
CA TYR A 224 0.01 10.17 13.25
C TYR A 224 0.79 10.24 14.56
N GLU A 225 1.35 9.12 15.02
CA GLU A 225 2.26 9.13 16.15
C GLU A 225 3.49 10.03 15.87
N ARG A 226 4.00 10.66 16.93
CA ARG A 226 5.18 11.55 16.84
C ARG A 226 6.44 10.79 16.44
N THR A 227 6.57 9.56 16.92
CA THR A 227 7.73 8.71 16.67
C THR A 227 7.37 7.67 15.60
N PRO A 228 8.12 7.60 14.49
CA PRO A 228 7.93 6.55 13.48
C PRO A 228 7.95 5.15 14.10
N ILE A 229 7.06 4.27 13.63
CA ILE A 229 6.96 2.88 14.07
C ILE A 229 8.27 2.16 13.78
N SER A 230 8.90 2.42 12.63
CA SER A 230 10.21 1.84 12.26
C SER A 230 11.31 2.05 13.31
N LYS A 231 11.25 3.13 14.11
CA LYS A 231 12.23 3.43 15.15
C LYS A 231 11.96 2.73 16.49
N ARG A 232 10.78 2.13 16.63
CA ARG A 232 10.32 1.47 17.87
C ARG A 232 10.33 -0.05 17.75
N LEU A 233 10.32 -0.57 16.53
CA LEU A 233 10.28 -2.00 16.29
C LEU A 233 11.67 -2.63 16.45
N PRO A 234 11.78 -3.77 17.14
CA PRO A 234 13.00 -4.55 17.12
C PRO A 234 13.20 -5.14 15.72
N ALA A 235 14.44 -5.16 15.23
CA ALA A 235 14.80 -5.99 14.09
C ALA A 235 14.52 -7.46 14.45
N ALA A 236 13.99 -8.26 13.51
CA ALA A 236 13.95 -9.70 13.74
C ALA A 236 15.40 -10.17 13.84
N ALA A 237 15.72 -10.96 14.87
CA ALA A 237 17.04 -11.56 14.97
C ALA A 237 17.32 -12.30 13.67
N GLN A 238 18.33 -11.84 12.92
CA GLN A 238 18.84 -12.57 11.76
C GLN A 238 19.39 -13.89 12.32
N ARG A 239 18.61 -14.98 12.23
CA ARG A 239 19.23 -16.30 12.22
C ARG A 239 20.01 -16.34 10.92
N ALA A 240 21.31 -16.10 11.05
CA ALA A 240 22.28 -16.21 9.99
C ALA A 240 21.98 -17.50 9.21
N LEU A 241 21.59 -17.34 7.95
CA LEU A 241 21.84 -18.37 6.94
C LEU A 241 23.36 -18.41 6.80
N ALA A 242 24.01 -19.16 7.68
CA ALA A 242 25.33 -19.70 7.40
C ALA A 242 25.13 -20.64 6.20
N VAL A 243 25.56 -20.15 5.03
CA VAL A 243 25.91 -21.02 3.90
C VAL A 243 27.26 -21.64 4.21
#